data_AF-A0A323U816-F1
#
_entry.id   AF-A0A323U816-F1
#
_cell.length_a   1.000
_cell.length_b   1.000
_cell.length_c   1.000
_cell.angle_alpha   90.00
_cell.angle_beta   90.00
_cell.angle_gamma   90.00
#
_symmetry.space_group_name_H-M   'P 1'
#
loop_
_entity.id
_entity.type
_entity.pdbx_description
1 polymer ?
#
loop_
_entity_poly.entity_id
_entity_poly.type
_entity_poly.pdbx_seq_one_letter_code
_entity_poly.pdbx_strand_id
1 'polypeptide(L)'
;MLTKGLFLRTEPLLTGHQDELSIQSALLRLAGEKAAGVLVLSPSGARIHLRAGLMEALEGVESLGETLVRLGMVNPSALARINPHSPDLHRRLLLEGLLSAEGLVEALRQQIRQGLGYLLRLQNQRYAFYRHPPLPPPTAALPVAQALLEAAEQPIPLPLSQPLRLARSEAALHLEAAEWSLLRWLNGRRSLGSALELSGLGQAEGRAAIRSLLAKGLLEPAAVQGLRLIVPERAHLGNNYHPPASIRANLFLKACDGERTAEQVGQEVKASAEETASLLCMLYREGLVAIRSGQQEFEHLLEEY
;
A
#
# COMPACT_ATOMS: atom_id res chain seq x y z
N MET A 1 -12.86 -8.36 -0.50
CA MET A 1 -13.74 -7.24 -0.11
C MET A 1 -13.03 -5.89 -0.31
N LEU A 2 -13.21 -5.25 -1.46
CA LEU A 2 -12.92 -3.82 -1.59
C LEU A 2 -14.04 -3.08 -0.88
N THR A 3 -13.81 -2.70 0.35
CA THR A 3 -14.45 -1.53 0.90
C THR A 3 -14.19 -0.37 -0.07
N LYS A 4 -15.26 0.15 -0.65
CA LYS A 4 -15.31 1.49 -1.26
C LYS A 4 -14.53 2.45 -0.36
N GLY A 5 -13.96 3.54 -0.89
CA GLY A 5 -13.26 4.59 -0.12
C GLY A 5 -14.09 5.30 0.96
N LEU A 6 -15.20 4.70 1.39
CA LEU A 6 -16.20 5.13 2.35
C LEU A 6 -15.63 5.57 3.70
N PHE A 7 -14.50 5.01 4.16
CA PHE A 7 -13.89 5.45 5.42
C PHE A 7 -13.06 6.72 5.30
N LEU A 8 -12.54 7.07 4.11
CA LEU A 8 -11.89 8.36 3.88
C LEU A 8 -12.91 9.53 3.85
N ARG A 9 -14.21 9.24 4.04
CA ARG A 9 -15.27 10.24 4.15
C ARG A 9 -15.61 10.64 5.58
N THR A 10 -15.24 9.83 6.57
CA THR A 10 -15.53 10.13 7.98
C THR A 10 -14.32 10.79 8.60
N GLU A 11 -14.55 11.75 9.49
CA GLU A 11 -13.46 12.33 10.25
C GLU A 11 -12.68 11.24 11.01
N PRO A 12 -11.35 11.25 10.94
CA PRO A 12 -10.54 10.29 11.66
C PRO A 12 -10.73 10.49 13.17
N LEU A 13 -10.85 9.39 13.91
CA LEU A 13 -10.94 9.42 15.37
C LEU A 13 -9.59 9.72 16.04
N LEU A 14 -8.51 9.44 15.32
CA LEU A 14 -7.14 9.67 15.76
C LEU A 14 -6.31 9.96 14.51
N THR A 15 -5.51 11.02 14.57
CA THR A 15 -4.46 11.31 13.59
C THR A 15 -3.14 11.50 14.32
N GLY A 16 -2.04 11.37 13.60
CA GLY A 16 -0.74 11.74 14.13
C GLY A 16 0.40 11.56 13.14
N HIS A 17 1.53 12.13 13.49
CA HIS A 17 2.81 11.94 12.81
C HIS A 17 3.68 10.98 13.61
N GLN A 18 4.46 10.13 12.92
CA GLN A 18 5.37 9.18 13.56
C GLN A 18 6.39 9.85 14.50
N ASP A 19 6.74 11.12 14.25
CA ASP A 19 7.68 11.89 15.08
C ASP A 19 7.06 12.40 16.38
N GLU A 20 5.73 12.57 16.44
CA GLU A 20 5.01 13.02 17.63
C GLU A 20 4.59 11.84 18.50
N LEU A 21 4.02 10.81 17.88
CA LEU A 21 3.64 9.57 18.52
C LEU A 21 3.96 8.43 17.55
N SER A 22 4.83 7.52 17.98
CA SER A 22 5.21 6.40 17.12
C SER A 22 4.00 5.54 16.72
N ILE A 23 4.05 4.93 15.54
CA ILE A 23 3.01 3.99 15.08
C ILE A 23 2.81 2.86 16.09
N GLN A 24 3.88 2.40 16.74
CA GLN A 24 3.81 1.37 17.78
C GLN A 24 2.96 1.84 18.97
N SER A 25 3.22 3.06 19.45
CA SER A 25 2.48 3.66 20.55
C SER A 25 1.01 3.89 20.20
N ALA A 26 0.72 4.36 18.98
CA ALA A 26 -0.64 4.52 18.48
C ALA A 26 -1.39 3.18 18.44
N LEU A 27 -0.76 2.12 17.91
CA LEU A 27 -1.32 0.77 17.87
C LEU A 27 -1.60 0.21 19.27
N LEU A 28 -0.66 0.36 20.20
CA LEU A 28 -0.83 -0.09 21.59
C LEU A 28 -1.97 0.66 22.29
N ARG A 29 -2.09 1.97 22.06
CA ARG A 29 -3.21 2.77 22.59
C ARG A 29 -4.55 2.29 22.05
N LEU A 30 -4.69 2.16 20.74
CA LEU A 30 -5.91 1.67 20.10
C LEU A 30 -6.27 0.26 20.57
N ALA A 31 -5.27 -0.58 20.83
CA ALA A 31 -5.47 -1.92 21.37
C ALA A 31 -5.98 -1.88 22.83
N GLY A 32 -5.40 -1.03 23.67
CA GLY A 32 -5.83 -0.84 25.07
C GLY A 32 -7.25 -0.30 25.18
N GLU A 33 -7.64 0.59 24.27
CA GLU A 33 -9.00 1.13 24.14
C GLU A 33 -9.98 0.12 23.51
N LYS A 34 -9.51 -1.07 23.11
CA LYS A 34 -10.30 -2.09 22.39
C LYS A 34 -11.00 -1.53 21.15
N ALA A 35 -10.33 -0.60 20.46
CA ALA A 35 -10.89 0.03 19.27
C ALA A 35 -11.20 -1.00 18.18
N ALA A 36 -12.23 -0.71 17.38
CA ALA A 36 -12.61 -1.47 16.21
C ALA A 36 -12.61 -0.54 14.99
N GLY A 37 -11.71 -0.81 14.05
CA GLY A 37 -11.50 0.09 12.92
C GLY A 37 -10.27 -0.24 12.10
N VAL A 38 -9.82 0.74 11.31
CA VAL A 38 -8.66 0.62 10.44
C VAL A 38 -7.72 1.80 10.66
N LEU A 39 -6.45 1.51 10.91
CA LEU A 39 -5.37 2.49 10.92
C LEU A 39 -4.77 2.55 9.51
N VAL A 40 -4.89 3.70 8.86
CA VAL A 40 -4.37 3.94 7.51
C VAL A 40 -3.07 4.73 7.62
N LEU A 41 -2.02 4.26 6.95
CA LEU A 41 -0.71 4.90 6.90
C LEU A 41 -0.50 5.63 5.58
N SER A 42 0.08 6.82 5.64
CA SER A 42 0.49 7.64 4.49
C SER A 42 2.01 7.88 4.54
N PRO A 43 2.74 7.81 3.42
CA PRO A 43 2.25 7.71 2.03
C PRO A 43 2.03 6.27 1.51
N SER A 44 2.36 5.23 2.28
CA SER A 44 2.30 3.83 1.81
C SER A 44 0.90 3.34 1.42
N GLY A 45 -0.15 3.99 1.96
CA GLY A 45 -1.53 3.52 1.81
C GLY A 45 -1.79 2.19 2.52
N ALA A 46 -0.89 1.75 3.40
CA ALA A 46 -1.05 0.51 4.15
C ALA A 46 -2.20 0.64 5.17
N ARG A 47 -2.91 -0.46 5.39
CA ARG A 47 -4.10 -0.50 6.25
C ARG A 47 -3.95 -1.61 7.28
N ILE A 48 -4.06 -1.25 8.55
CA ILE A 48 -3.99 -2.19 9.67
C ILE A 48 -5.38 -2.28 10.28
N HIS A 49 -6.03 -3.44 10.13
CA HIS A 49 -7.37 -3.69 10.64
C HIS A 49 -7.30 -4.15 12.10
N LEU A 50 -8.04 -3.47 12.97
CA LEU A 50 -8.04 -3.69 14.41
C LEU A 50 -9.45 -4.03 14.90
N ARG A 51 -9.52 -4.97 15.83
CA ARG A 51 -10.74 -5.28 16.57
C ARG A 51 -10.42 -5.72 17.99
N ALA A 52 -10.90 -4.96 18.98
CA ALA A 52 -10.87 -5.34 20.39
C ALA A 52 -9.48 -5.76 20.90
N GLY A 53 -8.43 -5.04 20.49
CA GLY A 53 -7.04 -5.34 20.87
C GLY A 53 -6.30 -6.34 19.97
N LEU A 54 -6.96 -6.86 18.94
CA LEU A 54 -6.39 -7.79 17.97
C LEU A 54 -6.20 -7.11 16.61
N MET A 55 -5.12 -7.48 15.91
CA MET A 55 -4.96 -7.22 14.48
C MET A 55 -5.66 -8.32 13.68
N GLU A 56 -6.61 -7.92 12.85
CA GLU A 56 -7.38 -8.84 11.99
C GLU A 56 -6.66 -9.10 10.66
N ALA A 57 -6.07 -8.05 10.07
CA ALA A 57 -5.37 -8.10 8.79
C ALA A 57 -4.44 -6.89 8.60
N LEU A 58 -3.49 -7.01 7.68
CA LEU A 58 -2.65 -5.93 7.20
C LEU A 58 -2.66 -5.93 5.66
N GLU A 59 -3.05 -4.81 5.06
CA GLU A 59 -3.11 -4.63 3.61
C GLU A 59 -2.11 -3.56 3.14
N GLY A 60 -1.74 -3.63 1.86
CA GLY A 60 -1.01 -2.57 1.19
C GLY A 60 0.51 -2.66 1.23
N VAL A 61 1.10 -3.66 1.90
CA VAL A 61 2.55 -3.94 1.88
C VAL A 61 2.89 -5.07 0.89
N GLU A 62 2.66 -6.32 1.28
CA GLU A 62 2.78 -7.49 0.40
C GLU A 62 1.38 -8.08 0.18
N SER A 63 1.08 -8.55 -1.03
CA SER A 63 -0.20 -9.22 -1.28
C SER A 63 -0.23 -10.60 -0.60
N LEU A 64 -1.40 -11.04 -0.15
CA LEU A 64 -1.55 -12.37 0.46
C LEU A 64 -1.05 -13.49 -0.48
N GLY A 65 -1.26 -13.33 -1.79
CA GLY A 65 -0.78 -14.28 -2.79
C GLY A 65 0.75 -14.41 -2.80
N GLU A 66 1.47 -13.30 -2.76
CA GLU A 66 2.94 -13.29 -2.67
C GLU A 66 3.42 -13.92 -1.36
N THR A 67 2.77 -13.60 -0.23
CA THR A 67 3.06 -14.22 1.07
C THR A 67 2.91 -15.74 1.01
N LEU A 68 1.82 -16.25 0.41
CA LEU A 68 1.56 -17.68 0.30
C LEU A 68 2.58 -18.43 -0.56
N VAL A 69 2.98 -17.83 -1.69
CA VAL A 69 4.02 -18.42 -2.56
C VAL A 69 5.37 -18.43 -1.86
N ARG A 70 5.74 -17.33 -1.21
CA ARG A 70 7.02 -17.21 -0.50
C ARG A 70 7.12 -18.17 0.68
N LEU A 71 6.01 -18.44 1.38
CA LEU A 71 5.96 -19.43 2.46
C LEU A 71 5.84 -20.88 1.96
N GLY A 72 5.73 -21.10 0.65
CA GLY A 72 5.56 -22.44 0.06
C GLY A 72 4.20 -23.08 0.38
N MET A 73 3.23 -22.29 0.86
CA MET A 73 1.90 -22.79 1.24
C MET A 73 1.00 -23.06 0.03
N VAL A 74 1.23 -22.33 -1.07
CA VAL A 74 0.50 -22.49 -2.33
C VAL A 74 1.47 -22.50 -3.50
N ASN A 75 1.24 -23.40 -4.45
CA ASN A 75 2.02 -23.45 -5.69
C ASN A 75 1.73 -22.20 -6.55
N PRO A 76 2.75 -21.45 -7.02
CA PRO A 76 2.53 -20.26 -7.86
C PRO A 76 1.68 -20.53 -9.11
N SER A 77 1.82 -21.69 -9.75
CA SER A 77 1.02 -22.07 -10.91
C SER A 77 -0.46 -22.29 -10.59
N ALA A 78 -0.77 -22.75 -9.37
CA ALA A 78 -2.15 -22.90 -8.90
C ALA A 78 -2.75 -21.54 -8.54
N LEU A 79 -1.97 -20.68 -7.87
CA LEU A 79 -2.38 -19.33 -7.50
C LEU A 79 -2.68 -18.45 -8.73
N ALA A 80 -1.88 -18.59 -9.80
CA ALA A 80 -2.10 -17.86 -11.05
C ALA A 80 -3.48 -18.13 -11.67
N ARG A 81 -4.04 -19.34 -11.51
CA ARG A 81 -5.35 -19.72 -12.06
C ARG A 81 -6.52 -19.00 -11.39
N ILE A 82 -6.38 -18.63 -10.12
CA ILE A 82 -7.45 -18.00 -9.33
C ILE A 82 -7.32 -16.48 -9.20
N ASN A 83 -6.34 -15.90 -9.90
CA ASN A 83 -5.88 -14.50 -9.85
C ASN A 83 -5.35 -14.09 -8.46
N PRO A 84 -4.02 -13.97 -8.28
CA PRO A 84 -3.40 -13.63 -6.98
C PRO A 84 -3.79 -12.24 -6.45
N HIS A 85 -4.29 -11.35 -7.31
CA HIS A 85 -4.66 -9.99 -6.94
C HIS A 85 -6.18 -9.82 -6.77
N SER A 86 -6.93 -10.94 -6.78
CA SER A 86 -8.37 -10.91 -6.57
C SER A 86 -8.71 -10.42 -5.16
N PRO A 87 -9.67 -9.48 -4.99
CA PRO A 87 -10.11 -9.03 -3.67
C PRO A 87 -10.78 -10.13 -2.83
N ASP A 88 -11.18 -11.24 -3.46
CA ASP A 88 -11.81 -12.39 -2.82
C ASP A 88 -10.88 -13.61 -2.81
N LEU A 89 -9.57 -13.37 -2.88
CA LEU A 89 -8.55 -14.43 -2.92
C LEU A 89 -8.71 -15.42 -1.75
N HIS A 90 -8.92 -14.93 -0.52
CA HIS A 90 -9.14 -15.76 0.67
C HIS A 90 -10.29 -16.77 0.47
N ARG A 91 -11.41 -16.32 -0.08
CA ARG A 91 -12.58 -17.16 -0.31
C ARG A 91 -12.31 -18.19 -1.39
N ARG A 92 -11.65 -17.79 -2.48
CA ARG A 92 -11.27 -18.70 -3.57
C ARG A 92 -10.28 -19.77 -3.11
N LEU A 93 -9.28 -19.40 -2.32
CA LEU A 93 -8.31 -20.35 -1.77
C LEU A 93 -8.97 -21.46 -0.95
N LEU A 94 -9.97 -21.10 -0.14
CA LEU A 94 -10.75 -22.06 0.67
C LEU A 94 -11.68 -22.91 -0.19
N LEU A 95 -12.43 -22.29 -1.12
CA LEU A 95 -13.42 -22.98 -1.96
C LEU A 95 -12.76 -23.98 -2.93
N GLU A 96 -11.60 -23.63 -3.49
CA GLU A 96 -10.84 -24.48 -4.41
C GLU A 96 -9.95 -25.51 -3.67
N GLY A 97 -9.99 -25.54 -2.33
CA GLY A 97 -9.20 -26.47 -1.52
C GLY A 97 -7.69 -26.28 -1.62
N LEU A 98 -7.22 -25.11 -2.09
CA LEU A 98 -5.80 -24.81 -2.26
C LEU A 98 -5.11 -24.48 -0.93
N LEU A 99 -5.89 -24.10 0.09
CA LEU A 99 -5.40 -23.79 1.42
C LEU A 99 -6.47 -24.12 2.47
N SER A 100 -6.07 -24.66 3.62
CA SER A 100 -6.97 -24.87 4.75
C SER A 100 -7.30 -23.55 5.46
N ALA A 101 -8.38 -23.51 6.24
CA ALA A 101 -8.73 -22.35 7.05
C ALA A 101 -7.62 -21.99 8.05
N GLU A 102 -7.01 -23.00 8.69
CA GLU A 102 -5.87 -22.82 9.59
C GLU A 102 -4.64 -22.28 8.86
N GLY A 103 -4.34 -22.83 7.66
CA GLY A 103 -3.26 -22.35 6.82
C GLY A 103 -3.45 -20.89 6.39
N LEU A 104 -4.69 -20.49 6.10
CA LEU A 104 -5.02 -19.10 5.79
C LEU A 104 -4.82 -18.18 6.99
N VAL A 105 -5.24 -18.58 8.19
CA VAL A 105 -5.01 -17.80 9.42
C VAL A 105 -3.52 -17.63 9.68
N GLU A 106 -2.72 -18.68 9.54
CA GLU A 106 -1.27 -18.57 9.72
C GLU A 106 -0.62 -17.69 8.65
N ALA A 107 -1.05 -17.79 7.38
CA ALA A 107 -0.56 -16.90 6.33
C ALA A 107 -0.87 -15.42 6.63
N LEU A 108 -2.08 -15.11 7.12
CA LEU A 108 -2.46 -13.75 7.52
C LEU A 108 -1.63 -13.26 8.72
N ARG A 109 -1.33 -14.13 9.70
CA ARG A 109 -0.43 -13.78 10.83
C ARG A 109 0.97 -13.46 10.34
N GLN A 110 1.51 -14.26 9.43
CA GLN A 110 2.82 -14.00 8.83
C GLN A 110 2.84 -12.69 8.02
N GLN A 111 1.78 -12.42 7.26
CA GLN A 111 1.63 -11.16 6.53
C GLN A 111 1.65 -9.95 7.49
N ILE A 112 0.95 -10.03 8.64
CA ILE A 112 0.97 -8.99 9.66
C ILE A 112 2.38 -8.80 10.24
N ARG A 113 3.02 -9.88 10.71
CA ARG A 113 4.36 -9.83 11.34
C ARG A 113 5.38 -9.14 10.44
N GLN A 114 5.42 -9.57 9.18
CA GLN A 114 6.38 -9.07 8.22
C GLN A 114 6.03 -7.66 7.74
N GLY A 115 4.75 -7.41 7.42
CA GLY A 115 4.26 -6.11 7.01
C GLY A 115 4.54 -5.04 8.07
N LEU A 116 4.27 -5.34 9.35
CA LEU A 116 4.62 -4.45 10.47
C LEU A 116 6.13 -4.22 10.55
N GLY A 117 6.94 -5.27 10.43
CA GLY A 117 8.40 -5.13 10.45
C GLY A 117 8.91 -4.16 9.38
N TYR A 118 8.31 -4.14 8.19
CA TYR A 118 8.60 -3.16 7.16
C TYR A 118 8.10 -1.76 7.52
N LEU A 119 6.81 -1.63 7.87
CA LEU A 119 6.18 -0.34 8.16
C LEU A 119 6.85 0.40 9.32
N LEU A 120 7.26 -0.30 10.37
CA LEU A 120 7.89 0.32 11.53
C LEU A 120 9.28 0.91 11.25
N ARG A 121 9.90 0.59 10.10
CA ARG A 121 11.21 1.11 9.68
C ARG A 121 11.12 2.24 8.67
N LEU A 122 9.95 2.43 8.05
CA LEU A 122 9.72 3.58 7.19
C LEU A 122 9.71 4.86 8.04
N GLN A 123 10.25 5.94 7.46
CA GLN A 123 10.29 7.27 8.09
C GLN A 123 9.15 8.15 7.56
N ASN A 124 8.91 9.27 8.24
CA ASN A 124 7.95 10.31 7.84
C ASN A 124 6.53 9.81 7.57
N GLN A 125 6.10 8.77 8.30
CA GLN A 125 4.74 8.27 8.15
C GLN A 125 3.75 9.08 8.97
N ARG A 126 2.60 9.29 8.35
CA ARG A 126 1.39 9.78 9.02
C ARG A 126 0.41 8.64 9.17
N TYR A 127 -0.44 8.72 10.18
CA TYR A 127 -1.51 7.76 10.35
C TYR A 127 -2.83 8.43 10.69
N ALA A 128 -3.90 7.78 10.27
CA ALA A 128 -5.26 8.17 10.59
C ALA A 128 -6.09 6.91 10.89
N PHE A 129 -6.81 6.92 12.01
CA PHE A 129 -7.68 5.82 12.42
C PHE A 129 -9.14 6.14 12.13
N TYR A 130 -9.81 5.21 11.46
CA TYR A 130 -11.22 5.33 11.08
C TYR A 130 -12.01 4.17 11.67
N ARG A 131 -13.26 4.42 12.07
CA ARG A 131 -14.17 3.33 12.43
C ARG A 131 -14.43 2.48 11.19
N HIS A 132 -14.39 1.17 11.39
CA HIS A 132 -14.63 0.21 10.34
C HIS A 132 -15.34 -1.02 10.92
N PRO A 133 -16.34 -1.58 10.23
CA PRO A 133 -16.93 -2.85 10.64
C PRO A 133 -15.86 -3.96 10.69
N PRO A 134 -16.06 -4.99 11.52
CA PRO A 134 -15.14 -6.11 11.60
C PRO A 134 -15.01 -6.82 10.25
N LEU A 135 -13.81 -7.35 9.97
CA LEU A 135 -13.60 -8.16 8.77
C LEU A 135 -14.34 -9.51 8.88
N PRO A 136 -14.83 -10.05 7.75
CA PRO A 136 -15.41 -11.39 7.74
C PRO A 136 -14.34 -12.44 8.08
N PRO A 137 -14.70 -13.52 8.79
CA PRO A 137 -13.77 -14.61 9.06
C PRO A 137 -13.39 -15.37 7.77
N PRO A 138 -12.19 -15.99 7.72
CA PRO A 138 -11.17 -16.04 8.78
C PRO A 138 -10.30 -14.77 8.84
N THR A 139 -9.85 -14.42 10.04
CA THR A 139 -8.91 -13.30 10.30
C THR A 139 -7.70 -13.81 11.06
N ALA A 140 -6.59 -13.07 11.06
CA ALA A 140 -5.37 -13.45 11.79
C ALA A 140 -5.60 -13.52 13.31
N ALA A 141 -6.42 -12.59 13.83
CA ALA A 141 -6.73 -12.42 15.24
C ALA A 141 -5.49 -12.39 16.14
N LEU A 142 -4.43 -11.70 15.71
CA LEU A 142 -3.15 -11.64 16.41
C LEU A 142 -3.16 -10.49 17.43
N PRO A 143 -2.87 -10.70 18.73
CA PRO A 143 -2.80 -9.61 19.70
C PRO A 143 -1.78 -8.55 19.28
N VAL A 144 -2.14 -7.27 19.37
CA VAL A 144 -1.30 -6.16 18.88
C VAL A 144 0.09 -6.16 19.54
N ALA A 145 0.16 -6.35 20.85
CA ALA A 145 1.43 -6.38 21.57
C ALA A 145 2.34 -7.54 21.10
N GLN A 146 1.75 -8.71 20.85
CA GLN A 146 2.46 -9.86 20.32
C GLN A 146 2.95 -9.60 18.88
N ALA A 147 2.10 -9.02 18.03
CA ALA A 147 2.44 -8.69 16.66
C ALA A 147 3.62 -7.72 16.57
N LEU A 148 3.66 -6.71 17.45
CA LEU A 148 4.75 -5.74 17.52
C LEU A 148 6.07 -6.36 17.99
N LEU A 149 6.02 -7.25 18.99
CA LEU A 149 7.20 -7.98 19.48
C LEU A 149 7.77 -8.86 18.37
N GLU A 150 6.92 -9.69 17.76
CA GLU A 150 7.33 -10.63 16.70
C GLU A 150 7.85 -9.88 15.46
N ALA A 151 7.27 -8.72 15.12
CA ALA A 151 7.72 -7.90 13.99
C ALA A 151 9.15 -7.37 14.14
N ALA A 152 9.63 -7.17 15.37
CA ALA A 152 11.01 -6.74 15.62
C ALA A 152 12.04 -7.83 15.27
N GLU A 153 11.66 -9.10 15.45
CA GLU A 153 12.52 -10.26 15.25
C GLU A 153 12.52 -10.77 13.80
N GLN A 154 11.48 -10.44 13.03
CA GLN A 154 11.36 -10.93 11.65
C GLN A 154 12.30 -10.19 10.68
N PRO A 155 12.90 -10.91 9.71
CA PRO A 155 13.61 -10.27 8.62
C PRO A 155 12.65 -9.41 7.81
N ILE A 156 13.08 -8.19 7.47
CA ILE A 156 12.29 -7.24 6.69
C ILE A 156 11.84 -7.92 5.38
N PRO A 157 10.53 -8.00 5.08
CA PRO A 157 10.07 -8.43 3.77
C PRO A 157 10.47 -7.37 2.75
N LEU A 158 10.95 -7.79 1.59
CA LEU A 158 11.26 -6.87 0.51
C LEU A 158 10.02 -6.73 -0.36
N PRO A 159 9.38 -5.56 -0.45
CA PRO A 159 8.17 -5.37 -1.22
C PRO A 159 8.51 -5.28 -2.72
N LEU A 160 8.89 -6.41 -3.32
CA LEU A 160 9.42 -6.46 -4.69
C LEU A 160 8.43 -5.94 -5.73
N SER A 161 7.13 -6.07 -5.49
CA SER A 161 6.08 -5.54 -6.39
C SER A 161 5.83 -4.04 -6.24
N GLN A 162 6.35 -3.41 -5.19
CA GLN A 162 6.09 -2.00 -4.93
C GLN A 162 7.08 -1.07 -5.61
N PRO A 163 6.61 0.07 -6.16
CA PRO A 163 7.49 1.14 -6.55
C PRO A 163 7.99 1.90 -5.32
N LEU A 164 9.31 2.02 -5.22
CA LEU A 164 9.99 2.81 -4.21
C LEU A 164 10.76 3.96 -4.88
N ARG A 165 10.89 5.07 -4.17
CA ARG A 165 11.71 6.21 -4.59
C ARG A 165 12.80 6.48 -3.57
N LEU A 166 13.77 7.29 -3.99
CA LEU A 166 14.79 7.82 -3.11
C LEU A 166 14.18 8.79 -2.11
N ALA A 167 14.42 8.55 -0.83
CA ALA A 167 14.09 9.52 0.21
C ALA A 167 15.04 10.73 0.12
N ARG A 168 14.53 11.91 0.48
CA ARG A 168 15.38 13.10 0.62
C ARG A 168 16.31 12.88 1.81
N SER A 169 17.62 13.02 1.59
CA SER A 169 18.63 12.96 2.64
C SER A 169 19.57 14.14 2.50
N GLU A 170 19.76 14.87 3.60
CA GLU A 170 20.70 15.99 3.70
C GLU A 170 22.08 15.54 4.22
N ALA A 171 22.20 14.28 4.65
CA ALA A 171 23.43 13.74 5.20
C ALA A 171 24.37 13.24 4.09
N ALA A 172 25.67 13.32 4.31
CA ALA A 172 26.66 12.65 3.46
C ALA A 172 26.55 11.13 3.65
N LEU A 173 26.26 10.41 2.56
CA LEU A 173 26.00 8.98 2.59
C LEU A 173 27.18 8.19 1.99
N HIS A 174 27.57 7.13 2.69
CA HIS A 174 28.49 6.13 2.14
C HIS A 174 27.66 4.97 1.57
N LEU A 175 27.78 4.78 0.26
CA LEU A 175 27.08 3.74 -0.48
C LEU A 175 28.07 2.80 -1.14
N GLU A 176 27.82 1.51 -1.01
CA GLU A 176 28.55 0.45 -1.68
C GLU A 176 28.22 0.40 -3.18
N ALA A 177 29.07 -0.26 -3.97
CA ALA A 177 28.88 -0.38 -5.41
C ALA A 177 27.53 -1.03 -5.78
N ALA A 178 27.11 -2.06 -5.05
CA ALA A 178 25.83 -2.73 -5.26
C ALA A 178 24.64 -1.79 -4.96
N GLU A 179 24.73 -0.99 -3.89
CA GLU A 179 23.70 -0.01 -3.56
C GLU A 179 23.58 1.05 -4.67
N TRP A 180 24.70 1.59 -5.15
CA TRP A 180 24.73 2.54 -6.27
C TRP A 180 24.13 1.96 -7.56
N SER A 181 24.44 0.71 -7.89
CA SER A 181 23.90 0.03 -9.08
C SER A 181 22.37 -0.08 -9.02
N LEU A 182 21.82 -0.33 -7.84
CA LEU A 182 20.37 -0.41 -7.65
C LEU A 182 19.71 0.97 -7.67
N LEU A 183 20.27 1.97 -6.99
CA LEU A 183 19.66 3.30 -6.85
C LEU A 183 19.38 3.98 -8.19
N ARG A 184 20.22 3.74 -9.21
CA ARG A 184 20.04 4.28 -10.57
C ARG A 184 18.70 3.91 -11.21
N TRP A 185 18.07 2.83 -10.76
CA TRP A 185 16.83 2.32 -11.31
C TRP A 185 15.59 2.69 -10.49
N LEU A 186 15.77 3.22 -9.27
CA LEU A 186 14.69 3.58 -8.34
C LEU A 186 14.25 5.03 -8.57
N ASN A 187 13.26 5.20 -9.44
CA ASN A 187 12.71 6.51 -9.83
C ASN A 187 11.26 6.73 -9.36
N GLY A 188 10.75 5.91 -8.43
CA GLY A 188 9.36 5.97 -7.96
C GLY A 188 8.32 5.38 -8.92
N ARG A 189 8.71 4.93 -10.13
CA ARG A 189 7.77 4.37 -11.11
C ARG A 189 7.90 2.87 -11.27
N ARG A 190 9.14 2.36 -11.19
CA ARG A 190 9.43 0.94 -11.32
C ARG A 190 9.30 0.23 -9.98
N SER A 191 8.81 -1.01 -10.03
CA SER A 191 8.85 -1.89 -8.86
C SER A 191 10.29 -2.19 -8.47
N LEU A 192 10.49 -2.45 -7.18
CA LEU A 192 11.77 -2.84 -6.63
C LEU A 192 12.32 -4.13 -7.28
N GLY A 193 11.45 -5.07 -7.64
CA GLY A 193 11.79 -6.29 -8.37
C GLY A 193 12.33 -6.00 -9.77
N SER A 194 11.66 -5.13 -10.53
CA SER A 194 12.16 -4.71 -11.85
C SER A 194 13.46 -3.92 -11.76
N ALA A 195 13.63 -3.08 -10.73
CA ALA A 195 14.90 -2.39 -10.49
C ALA A 195 16.05 -3.37 -10.18
N LEU A 196 15.77 -4.42 -9.39
CA LEU A 196 16.73 -5.48 -9.10
C LEU A 196 17.15 -6.24 -10.37
N GLU A 197 16.19 -6.61 -11.22
CA GLU A 197 16.48 -7.28 -12.50
C GLU A 197 17.36 -6.42 -13.42
N LEU A 198 17.04 -5.13 -13.55
CA LEU A 198 17.79 -4.19 -14.39
C LEU A 198 19.18 -3.84 -13.82
N SER A 199 19.36 -3.94 -12.51
CA SER A 199 20.65 -3.67 -11.86
C SER A 199 21.75 -4.68 -12.24
N GLY A 200 21.37 -5.87 -12.72
CA GLY A 200 22.30 -6.95 -13.04
C GLY A 200 22.94 -7.61 -11.82
N LEU A 201 22.53 -7.25 -10.60
CA LEU A 201 23.05 -7.83 -9.35
C LEU A 201 22.53 -9.26 -9.16
N GLY A 202 23.36 -10.11 -8.52
CA GLY A 202 22.90 -11.43 -8.08
C GLY A 202 21.78 -11.30 -7.05
N GLN A 203 20.85 -12.28 -6.99
CA GLN A 203 19.68 -12.17 -6.09
C GLN A 203 20.05 -11.94 -4.62
N ALA A 204 21.08 -12.62 -4.09
CA ALA A 204 21.50 -12.46 -2.71
C ALA A 204 22.10 -11.07 -2.45
N GLU A 205 22.99 -10.62 -3.35
CA GLU A 205 23.66 -9.33 -3.28
C GLU A 205 22.67 -8.17 -3.40
N GLY A 206 21.79 -8.20 -4.40
CA GLY A 206 20.80 -7.15 -4.58
C GLY A 206 19.77 -7.11 -3.45
N ARG A 207 19.36 -8.26 -2.89
CA ARG A 207 18.52 -8.27 -1.67
C ARG A 207 19.25 -7.66 -0.46
N ALA A 208 20.55 -7.91 -0.31
CA ALA A 208 21.35 -7.29 0.74
C ALA A 208 21.45 -5.77 0.55
N ALA A 209 21.70 -5.31 -0.69
CA ALA A 209 21.74 -3.89 -1.03
C ALA A 209 20.40 -3.19 -0.72
N ILE A 210 19.26 -3.81 -1.06
CA ILE A 210 17.93 -3.27 -0.71
C ILE A 210 17.77 -3.14 0.81
N ARG A 211 18.12 -4.17 1.58
CA ARG A 211 18.02 -4.16 3.04
C ARG A 211 18.88 -3.05 3.64
N SER A 212 20.09 -2.87 3.13
CA SER A 212 21.00 -1.82 3.56
C SER A 212 20.43 -0.43 3.28
N LEU A 213 19.91 -0.18 2.08
CA LEU A 213 19.28 1.08 1.71
C LEU A 213 18.03 1.41 2.57
N LEU A 214 17.19 0.40 2.87
CA LEU A 214 16.07 0.55 3.80
C LEU A 214 16.56 0.88 5.22
N ALA A 215 17.60 0.20 5.70
CA ALA A 215 18.17 0.46 7.02
C ALA A 215 18.79 1.86 7.14
N LYS A 216 19.35 2.39 6.04
CA LYS A 216 19.85 3.76 5.93
C LYS A 216 18.74 4.81 5.76
N GLY A 217 17.47 4.40 5.66
CA GLY A 217 16.33 5.31 5.46
C GLY A 217 16.30 5.98 4.09
N LEU A 218 16.97 5.39 3.09
CA LEU A 218 17.14 6.00 1.76
C LEU A 218 16.03 5.66 0.77
N LEU A 219 15.12 4.77 1.16
CA LEU A 219 14.00 4.36 0.33
C LEU A 219 12.69 4.72 1.03
N GLU A 220 11.78 5.31 0.27
CA GLU A 220 10.43 5.62 0.71
C GLU A 220 9.39 5.17 -0.32
N PRO A 221 8.12 4.98 0.09
CA PRO A 221 7.04 4.69 -0.83
C PRO A 221 6.92 5.79 -1.90
N ALA A 222 6.78 5.38 -3.16
CA ALA A 222 6.58 6.33 -4.26
C ALA A 222 5.21 7.03 -4.19
N ALA A 223 5.06 8.23 -4.78
CA ALA A 223 3.79 8.96 -4.72
C ALA A 223 2.63 8.22 -5.37
N VAL A 224 2.91 7.38 -6.38
CA VAL A 224 1.90 6.49 -7.00
C VAL A 224 1.23 5.52 -6.01
N GLN A 225 1.85 5.19 -4.88
CA GLN A 225 1.20 4.41 -3.83
C GLN A 225 0.04 5.18 -3.16
N GLY A 226 0.13 6.52 -3.15
CA GLY A 226 -0.91 7.43 -2.66
C GLY A 226 -2.23 7.36 -3.44
N LEU A 227 -2.27 6.76 -4.63
CA LEU A 227 -3.51 6.53 -5.39
C LEU A 227 -4.58 5.75 -4.59
N ARG A 228 -4.17 5.00 -3.56
CA ARG A 228 -5.03 4.30 -2.60
C ARG A 228 -5.75 5.19 -1.59
N LEU A 229 -5.29 6.43 -1.48
CA LEU A 229 -5.72 7.43 -0.52
C LEU A 229 -6.42 8.62 -1.20
N ILE A 230 -6.20 8.81 -2.50
CA ILE A 230 -6.80 9.88 -3.28
C ILE A 230 -8.18 9.44 -3.76
N VAL A 231 -9.21 10.25 -3.48
CA VAL A 231 -10.58 10.05 -3.96
C VAL A 231 -10.92 11.18 -4.94
N PRO A 232 -10.84 10.93 -6.27
CA PRO A 232 -11.20 11.92 -7.26
C PRO A 232 -12.71 12.02 -7.45
N GLU A 233 -13.18 13.24 -7.68
CA GLU A 233 -14.55 13.53 -8.10
C GLU A 233 -14.54 14.38 -9.37
N ARG A 234 -15.59 14.25 -10.19
CA ARG A 234 -15.72 15.14 -11.35
C ARG A 234 -15.97 16.56 -10.85
N ALA A 235 -15.25 17.52 -11.42
CA ALA A 235 -15.53 18.92 -11.18
C ALA A 235 -16.93 19.29 -11.72
N HIS A 236 -17.59 20.24 -11.08
CA HIS A 236 -18.81 20.84 -11.61
C HIS A 236 -18.46 21.76 -12.76
N LEU A 237 -18.66 21.28 -13.99
CA LEU A 237 -18.28 22.01 -15.20
C LEU A 237 -19.42 22.91 -15.66
N GLY A 238 -19.09 24.18 -15.94
CA GLY A 238 -20.02 25.15 -16.53
C GLY A 238 -20.23 24.94 -18.03
N ASN A 239 -20.89 25.90 -18.69
CA ASN A 239 -21.29 25.79 -20.10
C ASN A 239 -20.14 25.63 -21.12
N ASN A 240 -18.87 25.86 -20.74
CA ASN A 240 -17.69 25.72 -21.60
C ASN A 240 -16.94 24.39 -21.38
N TYR A 241 -17.68 23.31 -21.16
CA TYR A 241 -17.09 21.97 -21.02
C TYR A 241 -16.46 21.51 -22.34
N HIS A 242 -15.16 21.23 -22.31
CA HIS A 242 -14.46 20.51 -23.37
C HIS A 242 -14.10 19.11 -22.86
N PRO A 243 -14.63 18.04 -23.46
CA PRO A 243 -14.26 16.68 -23.06
C PRO A 243 -12.78 16.42 -23.38
N PRO A 244 -12.09 15.58 -22.58
CA PRO A 244 -10.74 15.14 -22.88
C PRO A 244 -10.63 14.55 -24.28
N ALA A 245 -9.52 14.78 -24.98
CA ALA A 245 -9.30 14.22 -26.31
C ALA A 245 -9.09 12.68 -26.27
N SER A 246 -8.57 12.15 -25.17
CA SER A 246 -8.29 10.72 -25.01
C SER A 246 -9.54 9.93 -24.58
N ILE A 247 -9.80 8.80 -25.26
CA ILE A 247 -10.87 7.86 -24.88
C ILE A 247 -10.63 7.35 -23.44
N ARG A 248 -9.39 7.01 -23.09
CA ARG A 248 -9.06 6.56 -21.73
C ARG A 248 -9.30 7.63 -20.68
N ALA A 249 -8.95 8.89 -20.98
CA ALA A 249 -9.21 10.02 -20.10
C ALA A 249 -10.71 10.25 -19.89
N ASN A 250 -11.52 10.12 -20.94
CA ASN A 250 -12.98 10.17 -20.84
C ASN A 250 -13.55 9.03 -19.99
N LEU A 251 -13.05 7.80 -20.15
CA LEU A 251 -13.48 6.66 -19.33
C LEU A 251 -13.08 6.85 -17.86
N PHE A 252 -11.86 7.33 -17.61
CA PHE A 252 -11.37 7.61 -16.26
C PHE A 252 -12.20 8.71 -15.59
N LEU A 253 -12.41 9.84 -16.27
CA LEU A 253 -13.28 10.92 -15.81
C LEU A 253 -14.68 10.38 -15.55
N LYS A 254 -15.20 9.51 -16.42
CA LYS A 254 -16.51 8.90 -16.23
C LYS A 254 -16.59 8.01 -15.00
N ALA A 255 -15.51 7.35 -14.63
CA ALA A 255 -15.44 6.52 -13.44
C ALA A 255 -15.18 7.33 -12.14
N CYS A 256 -14.75 8.59 -12.24
CA CYS A 256 -14.64 9.48 -11.07
C CYS A 256 -16.04 9.82 -10.53
N ASP A 257 -16.36 9.32 -9.34
CA ASP A 257 -17.66 9.45 -8.69
C ASP A 257 -17.57 10.08 -7.28
N GLY A 258 -16.36 10.41 -6.82
CA GLY A 258 -16.12 10.87 -5.46
C GLY A 258 -16.36 9.79 -4.39
N GLU A 259 -16.46 8.51 -4.76
CA GLU A 259 -16.61 7.37 -3.84
C GLU A 259 -15.37 6.46 -3.84
N ARG A 260 -14.79 6.26 -5.01
CA ARG A 260 -13.72 5.29 -5.25
C ARG A 260 -12.37 5.96 -5.23
N THR A 261 -11.36 5.23 -4.79
CA THR A 261 -9.98 5.73 -4.83
C THR A 261 -9.48 5.78 -6.27
N ALA A 262 -8.47 6.61 -6.54
CA ALA A 262 -7.86 6.70 -7.87
C ALA A 262 -7.34 5.34 -8.35
N GLU A 263 -6.78 4.51 -7.45
CA GLU A 263 -6.37 3.14 -7.76
C GLU A 263 -7.57 2.29 -8.25
N GLN A 264 -8.72 2.35 -7.57
CA GLN A 264 -9.92 1.60 -7.94
C GLN A 264 -10.49 2.06 -9.29
N VAL A 265 -10.49 3.37 -9.54
CA VAL A 265 -10.89 3.96 -10.83
C VAL A 265 -9.95 3.48 -11.94
N GLY A 266 -8.63 3.50 -11.70
CA GLY A 266 -7.62 3.00 -12.62
C GLY A 266 -7.80 1.53 -12.98
N GLN A 267 -8.08 0.68 -11.98
CA GLN A 267 -8.35 -0.75 -12.17
C GLN A 267 -9.60 -0.99 -13.04
N GLU A 268 -10.68 -0.22 -12.86
CA GLU A 268 -11.89 -0.32 -13.68
C GLU A 268 -11.61 -0.03 -15.15
N VAL A 269 -10.82 1.01 -15.42
CA VAL A 269 -10.43 1.38 -16.80
C VAL A 269 -9.23 0.60 -17.32
N LYS A 270 -8.72 -0.37 -16.55
CA LYS A 270 -7.55 -1.20 -16.86
C LYS A 270 -6.27 -0.40 -17.14
N ALA A 271 -6.09 0.71 -16.43
CA ALA A 271 -4.87 1.51 -16.47
C ALA A 271 -3.84 0.98 -15.47
N SER A 272 -2.55 1.12 -15.79
CA SER A 272 -1.47 0.89 -14.82
C SER A 272 -1.48 1.97 -13.74
N ALA A 273 -0.77 1.78 -12.63
CA ALA A 273 -0.65 2.82 -11.59
C ALA A 273 -0.03 4.11 -12.15
N GLU A 274 1.01 4.00 -12.99
CA GLU A 274 1.65 5.15 -13.64
C GLU A 274 0.69 5.89 -14.59
N GLU A 275 -0.07 5.14 -15.38
CA GLU A 275 -1.06 5.73 -16.28
C GLU A 275 -2.20 6.37 -15.49
N THR A 276 -2.65 5.74 -14.42
CA THR A 276 -3.67 6.27 -13.49
C THR A 276 -3.22 7.60 -12.91
N ALA A 277 -1.98 7.69 -12.42
CA ALA A 277 -1.38 8.93 -11.92
C ALA A 277 -1.35 10.01 -13.00
N SER A 278 -0.86 9.66 -14.20
CA SER A 278 -0.76 10.60 -15.32
C SER A 278 -2.13 11.12 -15.77
N LEU A 279 -3.13 10.25 -15.88
CA LEU A 279 -4.51 10.62 -16.22
C LEU A 279 -5.12 11.53 -15.15
N LEU A 280 -4.94 11.19 -13.87
CA LEU A 280 -5.46 11.99 -12.76
C LEU A 280 -4.84 13.40 -12.74
N CYS A 281 -3.51 13.50 -12.81
CA CYS A 281 -2.81 14.79 -12.81
C CYS A 281 -3.19 15.65 -14.02
N MET A 282 -3.32 15.04 -15.21
CA MET A 282 -3.75 15.75 -16.42
C MET A 282 -5.19 16.27 -16.29
N LEU A 283 -6.15 15.42 -15.90
CA LEU A 283 -7.55 15.83 -15.74
C LEU A 283 -7.74 16.89 -14.65
N TYR A 284 -6.94 16.84 -13.59
CA TYR A 284 -6.93 17.87 -12.55
C TYR A 284 -6.39 19.21 -13.08
N ARG A 285 -5.26 19.20 -13.82
CA ARG A 285 -4.68 20.39 -14.47
C ARG A 285 -5.64 21.04 -15.47
N GLU A 286 -6.45 20.23 -16.16
CA GLU A 286 -7.52 20.68 -17.05
C GLU A 286 -8.78 21.16 -16.31
N GLY A 287 -8.83 21.06 -14.98
CA GLY A 287 -9.96 21.48 -14.15
C GLY A 287 -11.19 20.57 -14.27
N LEU A 288 -11.02 19.35 -14.78
CA LEU A 288 -12.11 18.38 -15.00
C LEU A 288 -12.36 17.48 -13.79
N VAL A 289 -11.36 17.34 -12.92
CA VAL A 289 -11.41 16.55 -11.69
C VAL A 289 -11.06 17.44 -10.50
N ALA A 290 -11.78 17.26 -9.40
CA ALA A 290 -11.43 17.79 -8.08
C ALA A 290 -11.04 16.62 -7.15
N ILE A 291 -10.31 16.94 -6.08
CA ILE A 291 -9.90 15.94 -5.09
C ILE A 291 -10.78 16.10 -3.86
N ARG A 292 -11.60 15.07 -3.60
CA ARG A 292 -12.50 15.06 -2.45
C ARG A 292 -11.77 14.69 -1.16
N SER A 293 -10.81 13.77 -1.25
CA SER A 293 -9.99 13.29 -0.13
C SER A 293 -8.59 12.91 -0.64
N GLY A 294 -7.59 12.98 0.25
CA GLY A 294 -6.19 12.66 -0.06
C GLY A 294 -5.45 13.82 -0.73
N GLN A 295 -5.77 15.07 -0.34
CA GLN A 295 -5.20 16.28 -0.96
C GLN A 295 -3.68 16.31 -0.86
N GLN A 296 -3.11 15.95 0.30
CA GLN A 296 -1.66 15.92 0.50
C GLN A 296 -0.98 14.85 -0.35
N GLU A 297 -1.57 13.65 -0.42
CA GLU A 297 -1.06 12.58 -1.29
C GLU A 297 -1.12 12.97 -2.76
N PHE A 298 -2.15 13.72 -3.15
CA PHE A 298 -2.27 14.24 -4.49
C PHE A 298 -1.26 15.35 -4.80
N GLU A 299 -0.96 16.23 -3.85
CA GLU A 299 0.11 17.23 -3.98
C GLU A 299 1.47 16.56 -4.21
N HIS A 300 1.79 15.52 -3.43
CA HIS A 300 3.00 14.73 -3.66
C HIS A 300 3.01 14.04 -5.03
N LEU A 301 1.85 13.61 -5.53
CA LEU A 301 1.73 13.01 -6.85
C LEU A 301 1.99 14.03 -7.97
N LEU A 302 1.50 15.26 -7.81
CA LEU A 302 1.73 16.37 -8.75
C LEU A 302 3.19 16.83 -8.82
N GLU A 303 3.96 16.69 -7.74
CA GLU A 303 5.40 16.96 -7.75
C GLU A 303 6.18 15.97 -8.63
N GLU A 304 5.66 14.74 -8.81
CA GLU A 304 6.31 13.68 -9.59
C GLU A 304 5.81 13.55 -11.06
N TYR A 305 4.57 14.00 -11.34
CA TYR A 305 3.83 13.81 -12.60
C TYR A 305 3.21 15.12 -13.09
#